data_AF-A0A919LIL6-F1
#
_entry.id   AF-A0A919LIL6-F1
#
_cell.length_a   1.000
_cell.length_b   1.000
_cell.length_c   1.000
_cell.angle_alpha   90.00
_cell.angle_beta   90.00
_cell.angle_gamma   90.00
#
_symmetry.space_group_name_H-M   'P 1'
#
loop_
_entity.id
_entity.type
_entity.pdbx_description
1 polymer ?
#
loop_
_entity_poly.entity_id
_entity_poly.type
_entity_poly.pdbx_seq_one_letter_code
_entity_poly.pdbx_strand_id
1 'polypeptide(L)'
;MHSLLGHTVGPAYQQLVTLAPADPAGGERLSPVIRRCGRFIPGPGVIEAFARIVTGDRVTAMAFRLEQGPDLRWRCAAVEIQGPRP
;
A
#
# COMPACT_ATOMS: atom_id res chain seq x y z
N MET A 1 17.32 7.27 -5.70
CA MET A 1 16.38 6.96 -6.80
C MET A 1 15.76 5.60 -6.48
N HIS A 2 14.62 5.58 -5.78
CA HIS A 2 13.91 4.34 -5.48
C HIS A 2 12.78 4.21 -6.49
N SER A 3 13.06 3.50 -7.56
CA SER A 3 12.02 3.01 -8.44
C SER A 3 11.45 1.73 -7.78
N LEU A 4 10.16 1.48 -7.91
CA LEU A 4 9.48 0.28 -7.38
C LEU A 4 9.73 -0.90 -8.36
N LEU A 5 11.03 -1.15 -8.53
CA LEU A 5 11.78 -1.54 -9.73
C LEU A 5 11.59 -3.00 -10.12
N GLY A 6 11.27 -3.30 -11.38
CA GLY A 6 11.40 -4.69 -11.85
C GLY A 6 10.68 -5.70 -10.96
N HIS A 7 9.67 -5.29 -10.20
CA HIS A 7 8.86 -6.15 -9.37
C HIS A 7 7.48 -5.48 -9.36
N THR A 8 6.49 -5.98 -10.09
CA THR A 8 5.97 -7.32 -9.88
C THR A 8 5.19 -7.77 -11.13
N VAL A 9 5.86 -8.51 -12.00
CA VAL A 9 5.20 -9.61 -12.74
C VAL A 9 4.83 -10.66 -11.69
N GLY A 10 3.64 -11.26 -11.78
CA GLY A 10 3.13 -12.25 -10.82
C GLY A 10 4.23 -13.24 -10.38
N PRO A 11 4.51 -13.35 -9.07
CA PRO A 11 3.62 -13.97 -8.07
C PRO A 11 3.48 -13.15 -6.76
N ALA A 12 3.99 -11.92 -6.72
CA ALA A 12 4.14 -11.14 -5.48
C ALA A 12 2.82 -10.65 -4.85
N TYR A 13 1.70 -10.72 -5.57
CA TYR A 13 0.40 -10.43 -4.96
C TYR A 13 0.06 -11.43 -3.83
N GLN A 14 0.57 -12.67 -3.92
CA GLN A 14 0.44 -13.66 -2.84
C GLN A 14 1.50 -13.54 -1.74
N GLN A 15 2.54 -12.71 -1.90
CA GLN A 15 3.55 -12.46 -0.85
C GLN A 15 3.28 -11.18 -0.05
N LEU A 16 2.40 -10.29 -0.50
CA LEU A 16 1.86 -9.20 0.32
C LEU A 16 0.91 -9.69 1.44
N VAL A 17 0.51 -10.96 1.40
CA VAL A 17 -0.15 -11.65 2.53
C VAL A 17 0.87 -12.14 3.58
N THR A 18 2.17 -12.18 3.25
CA THR A 18 3.20 -12.84 4.08
C THR A 18 4.30 -11.89 4.60
N LEU A 19 4.16 -10.58 4.41
CA LEU A 19 5.04 -9.56 5.01
C LEU A 19 4.28 -8.69 6.01
N ALA A 20 3.40 -9.29 6.81
CA ALA A 20 3.18 -8.77 8.15
C ALA A 20 4.44 -9.12 8.96
N PRO A 21 5.12 -8.18 9.64
CA PRO A 21 6.21 -8.53 10.52
C PRO A 21 5.70 -9.60 11.50
N ALA A 22 6.32 -10.78 11.43
CA ALA A 22 6.18 -11.77 12.49
C ALA A 22 6.94 -11.20 13.69
N ASP A 23 6.27 -10.38 14.49
CA ASP A 23 6.82 -9.96 15.77
C ASP A 23 6.85 -11.21 16.68
N PRO A 24 8.02 -11.61 17.17
CA PRO A 24 8.12 -12.77 18.03
C PRO A 24 7.66 -12.38 19.44
N ALA A 25 6.77 -13.21 19.99
CA ALA A 25 6.33 -13.28 21.39
C ALA A 25 5.06 -12.49 21.79
N GLY A 26 3.95 -13.22 21.86
CA GLY A 26 3.04 -13.16 23.01
C GLY A 26 1.91 -12.11 23.02
N GLY A 27 1.83 -11.19 22.06
CA GLY A 27 0.72 -10.23 21.96
C GLY A 27 -0.49 -10.79 21.22
N GLU A 28 -1.71 -10.44 21.66
CA GLU A 28 -2.96 -10.68 20.92
C GLU A 28 -2.80 -10.22 19.46
N ARG A 29 -2.91 -11.15 18.50
CA ARG A 29 -2.58 -10.88 17.10
C ARG A 29 -3.61 -9.91 16.50
N LEU A 30 -3.27 -8.62 16.47
CA LEU A 30 -4.09 -7.59 15.85
C LEU A 30 -4.08 -7.77 14.32
N SER A 31 -5.19 -8.27 13.77
CA SER A 31 -5.35 -8.42 12.32
C SER A 31 -5.60 -7.04 11.68
N PRO A 32 -4.82 -6.63 10.66
CA PRO A 32 -5.07 -5.39 9.93
C PRO A 32 -6.40 -5.48 9.15
N VAL A 33 -7.21 -4.42 9.23
CA VAL A 33 -8.50 -4.32 8.53
C VAL A 33 -8.53 -3.08 7.65
N ILE A 34 -8.85 -3.25 6.37
CA ILE A 34 -9.10 -2.13 5.45
C ILE A 34 -10.42 -1.46 5.86
N ARG A 35 -10.34 -0.24 6.39
CA ARG A 35 -11.51 0.57 6.78
C ARG A 35 -12.07 1.38 5.64
N ARG A 36 -11.21 1.87 4.76
CA ARG A 36 -11.58 2.65 3.59
C ARG A 36 -10.51 2.50 2.53
N CYS A 37 -10.91 2.36 1.30
CA CYS A 37 -10.02 2.54 0.16
C CYS A 37 -10.76 3.30 -0.93
N GLY A 38 -9.99 3.82 -1.86
CA GLY A 38 -10.53 4.48 -3.03
C GLY A 38 -9.49 4.58 -4.11
N ARG A 39 -9.96 4.79 -5.33
CA ARG A 39 -9.11 5.15 -6.45
C ARG A 39 -9.74 6.29 -7.23
N PHE A 40 -8.88 7.01 -7.94
CA PHE A 40 -9.23 8.06 -8.87
C PHE A 40 -8.34 7.94 -10.11
N ILE A 41 -8.87 8.28 -11.28
CA ILE A 41 -8.13 8.27 -12.55
C ILE A 41 -8.13 9.72 -13.05
N PRO A 42 -7.08 10.51 -12.73
CA PRO A 42 -7.00 11.91 -13.13
C PRO A 42 -6.91 12.09 -14.65
N GLY A 43 -6.42 11.08 -15.36
CA GLY A 43 -6.25 11.10 -16.79
C GLY A 43 -5.65 9.78 -17.31
N PRO A 44 -5.48 9.65 -18.64
CA PRO A 44 -4.88 8.46 -19.24
C PRO A 44 -3.50 8.16 -18.64
N GLY A 45 -3.25 6.91 -18.29
CA GLY A 45 -1.97 6.50 -17.72
C GLY A 45 -1.69 7.00 -16.31
N VAL A 46 -2.67 7.59 -15.61
CA VAL A 46 -2.50 8.03 -14.21
C VAL A 46 -3.55 7.37 -13.32
N ILE A 47 -3.12 6.79 -12.21
CA ILE A 47 -3.99 6.23 -11.17
C ILE A 47 -3.56 6.79 -9.83
N GLU A 48 -4.51 7.35 -9.09
CA GLU A 48 -4.35 7.69 -7.68
C GLU A 48 -5.16 6.71 -6.85
N ALA A 49 -4.59 6.19 -5.77
CA ALA A 49 -5.27 5.26 -4.88
C ALA A 49 -4.90 5.54 -3.43
N PHE A 50 -5.80 5.19 -2.52
CA PHE A 50 -5.52 5.28 -1.09
C PHE A 50 -6.16 4.11 -0.33
N ALA A 51 -5.60 3.82 0.84
CA ALA A 51 -6.17 2.89 1.81
C ALA A 51 -5.98 3.44 3.23
N ARG A 52 -6.99 3.25 4.07
CA ARG A 52 -6.93 3.44 5.52
C ARG A 52 -7.09 2.07 6.16
N ILE A 53 -6.07 1.65 6.90
CA ILE A 53 -5.96 0.34 7.55
C ILE A 53 -5.97 0.58 9.06
N VAL A 54 -6.72 -0.25 9.79
CA VAL A 54 -6.72 -0.25 11.25
C VAL A 54 -6.08 -1.54 11.75
N THR A 55 -5.18 -1.40 12.72
CA THR A 55 -4.51 -2.51 13.42
C THR A 55 -4.56 -2.21 14.91
N GLY A 56 -5.51 -2.82 15.63
CA GLY A 56 -5.82 -2.46 17.02
C GLY A 56 -6.24 -1.00 17.17
N ASP A 57 -5.49 -0.25 17.98
CA ASP A 57 -5.68 1.18 18.25
C ASP A 57 -4.92 2.09 17.27
N ARG A 58 -4.21 1.52 16.29
CA ARG A 58 -3.46 2.26 15.27
C ARG A 58 -4.22 2.37 13.97
N VAL A 59 -4.07 3.51 13.32
CA VAL A 59 -4.54 3.79 11.97
C VAL A 59 -3.33 4.08 11.09
N THR A 60 -3.22 3.34 9.99
CA THR A 60 -2.28 3.63 8.90
C THR A 60 -3.07 4.13 7.70
N ALA A 61 -2.68 5.26 7.13
CA ALA A 61 -3.16 5.74 5.85
C ALA A 61 -2.03 5.64 4.81
N MET A 62 -2.31 5.01 3.69
CA MET A 62 -1.41 4.92 2.55
C MET A 62 -2.05 5.59 1.35
N ALA A 63 -1.26 6.32 0.56
CA ALA A 63 -1.68 6.83 -0.74
C ALA A 63 -0.60 6.54 -1.78
N PHE A 64 -1.04 6.26 -3.00
CA PHE A 64 -0.21 5.87 -4.12
C PHE A 64 -0.61 6.67 -5.35
N ARG A 65 0.38 7.07 -6.13
CA ARG A 65 0.19 7.59 -7.48
C ARG A 65 1.01 6.76 -8.45
N LEU A 66 0.34 6.20 -9.44
CA LEU A 66 0.91 5.45 -10.54
C LEU A 66 0.84 6.30 -11.80
N GLU A 67 1.96 6.48 -12.48
CA GLU A 67 2.05 7.19 -13.74
C GLU A 67 2.75 6.33 -14.79
N GLN A 68 2.10 6.11 -15.92
CA GLN A 68 2.66 5.44 -17.08
C GLN A 68 3.44 6.45 -17.91
N GLY A 69 4.76 6.26 -18.01
CA GLY A 69 5.59 7.09 -18.86
C GLY A 69 5.43 6.76 -20.34
N PRO A 70 6.04 7.57 -21.22
CA PRO A 70 6.04 7.34 -22.67
C PRO A 70 6.78 6.05 -23.07
N ASP A 71 7.62 5.51 -22.17
CA ASP A 71 8.26 4.21 -22.30
C ASP A 71 7.34 3.03 -21.92
N LEU A 72 6.04 3.29 -21.74
CA LEU A 72 5.01 2.35 -21.28
C LEU A 72 5.28 1.74 -19.90
N ARG A 73 6.24 2.28 -19.14
CA ARG A 73 6.58 1.82 -17.80
C ARG A 73 5.82 2.60 -16.75
N TRP A 74 5.27 1.88 -15.78
CA TRP A 74 4.64 2.47 -14.61
C TRP A 74 5.68 2.91 -13.58
N ARG A 75 5.54 4.13 -13.10
CA ARG A 75 6.29 4.71 -11.98
C ARG A 75 5.32 4.92 -10.83
N CYS A 76 5.75 4.59 -9.63
CA CYS A 76 4.91 4.69 -8.45
C CYS A 76 5.57 5.63 -7.43
N ALA A 77 4.77 6.54 -6.87
CA ALA A 77 5.09 7.29 -5.68
C ALA A 77 4.09 6.88 -4.60
N ALA A 78 4.59 6.57 -3.40
CA ALA A 78 3.76 6.15 -2.27
C ALA A 78 4.11 6.98 -1.05
N VAL A 79 3.09 7.29 -0.25
CA VAL A 79 3.23 7.91 1.06
C VAL A 79 2.47 7.09 2.09
N GLU A 80 3.03 6.97 3.28
CA GLU A 80 2.41 6.30 4.42
C GLU A 80 2.43 7.24 5.62
N ILE A 81 1.31 7.30 6.32
CA ILE A 81 1.12 8.11 7.54
C ILE A 81 0.48 7.20 8.59
N GLN A 82 1.03 7.20 9.79
CA GLN A 82 0.51 6.42 10.93
C GLN A 82 0.09 7.35 12.06
N GLY A 83 -1.00 7.01 12.74
CA GLY A 83 -1.50 7.76 13.88
C GLY A 83 -2.41 6.92 14.79
N PRO A 84 -2.72 7.43 15.99
CA PRO A 84 -3.70 6.79 16.87
C PRO A 84 -5.09 6.81 16.22
N ARG A 85 -5.93 5.84 16.59
CA ARG A 85 -7.35 5.86 16.23
C ARG A 85 -8.03 7.02 16.97
N PRO A 86 -8.71 7.94 16.27
CA PRO A 86 -9.53 8.96 16.91
C PRO A 86 -10.72 8.34 17.65
#